data_AF-A0A5R8YN61-F1
#
_entry.id   AF-A0A5R8YN61-F1
#
_cell.length_a   1.000
_cell.length_b   1.000
_cell.length_c   1.000
_cell.angle_alpha   90.00
_cell.angle_beta   90.00
_cell.angle_gamma   90.00
#
_symmetry.space_group_name_H-M   'P 1'
#
loop_
_entity.id
_entity.type
_entity.pdbx_description
1 polymer ?
#
loop_
_entity_poly.entity_id
_entity_poly.type
_entity_poly.pdbx_seq_one_letter_code
_entity_poly.pdbx_strand_id
1 'polypeptide(L)'
;MRPLLPLTLALLLAACGEGEPLSPPDARLPDGGRYRGQVVDGLLQGEGRIDYPNGSWYAGGFKDGQWHGQGEWHGSNGEIYRGQFSAGLFQGLGELNTPDSHYAGTFKQGRRDGEGTLKQHDQTYRGQFKDDQYNGAGLLELADGSRYQGLFANGKPNGAGVRSDAAGNRFSGHFIDGQLQGAGTYDSADGEQYIGEFKDNHLQGRGRYENVDGDVWIGDFKDGSLTGEGELLGSDGSHYKGGFRDWRFNGKGTLQLADGSEFSGGFADDVYQGNGRLTHPDGRLEAGYWVNGVRVRDDKGKLLPDPLDLALLKQGKLLDDALAKVPHSIPPVQLYSLVVAGDGQQSVFMREADYVSNMLRVRFGALGQVTLVNHREHMADRPMATRESLSRAARVIAERSGPEDLIFVYLTSHGSPDHQLVLDQPRLQLADLSADELASALAPLKNRDKVIVISACYSGGYIAPLKDERTLIMTAARPDRVSFGCSEEADFTYFGDALFAQALNQTDDLKQAFELARQSVAQRERREGFDASEPQLWAPQAVLAHWQRLRKQQAETALRNEAQPAPVEQAKTPADH
;
A
#
# COMPACT_ATOMS: atom_id res chain seq x y z
N MET A 1 -39.04 53.47 84.18
CA MET A 1 -38.23 54.05 83.09
C MET A 1 -38.35 53.13 81.88
N ARG A 2 -38.63 53.70 80.70
CA ARG A 2 -38.69 53.06 79.34
C ARG A 2 -37.25 52.77 78.83
N PRO A 3 -36.96 52.09 77.67
CA PRO A 3 -37.76 51.17 76.79
C PRO A 3 -36.97 50.15 75.85
N LEU A 4 -37.71 49.53 74.88
CA LEU A 4 -37.43 49.21 73.43
C LEU A 4 -36.90 47.83 72.89
N LEU A 5 -37.77 47.22 72.04
CA LEU A 5 -37.65 46.55 70.70
C LEU A 5 -36.90 45.20 70.43
N PRO A 6 -37.48 44.30 69.59
CA PRO A 6 -36.85 43.11 69.00
C PRO A 6 -36.47 43.29 67.51
N LEU A 7 -35.60 42.45 66.94
CA LEU A 7 -35.42 42.34 65.48
C LEU A 7 -35.12 40.91 64.99
N THR A 8 -35.78 40.61 63.88
CA THR A 8 -35.89 39.44 63.02
C THR A 8 -34.63 39.05 62.23
N LEU A 9 -34.42 37.75 62.00
CA LEU A 9 -33.86 37.25 60.73
C LEU A 9 -34.29 35.79 60.51
N ALA A 10 -35.10 35.53 59.48
CA ALA A 10 -35.47 34.19 59.03
C ALA A 10 -35.00 34.00 57.58
N LEU A 11 -34.22 32.94 57.36
CA LEU A 11 -33.73 32.48 56.07
C LEU A 11 -34.90 32.02 55.17
N LEU A 12 -34.87 32.42 53.89
CA LEU A 12 -35.67 31.82 52.82
C LEU A 12 -34.82 30.78 52.08
N LEU A 13 -35.16 29.50 52.31
CA LEU A 13 -34.79 28.36 51.48
C LEU A 13 -35.69 28.36 50.25
N ALA A 14 -35.16 28.64 49.06
CA ALA A 14 -35.83 28.35 47.80
C ALA A 14 -35.63 26.87 47.47
N ALA A 15 -36.62 26.05 47.83
CA ALA A 15 -36.70 24.65 47.44
C ALA A 15 -36.99 24.57 45.93
N CYS A 16 -35.99 24.11 45.16
CA CYS A 16 -36.22 23.57 43.81
C CYS A 16 -36.89 22.21 43.98
N GLY A 17 -38.22 22.19 44.05
CA GLY A 17 -39.01 20.96 44.16
C GLY A 17 -39.92 20.82 42.96
N GLU A 18 -39.77 19.72 42.22
CA GLU A 18 -40.65 19.26 41.12
C GLU A 18 -42.05 18.80 41.60
N GLY A 19 -42.48 19.26 42.79
CA GLY A 19 -43.75 18.89 43.40
C GLY A 19 -44.79 20.00 43.27
N GLU A 20 -46.06 19.62 43.08
CA GLU A 20 -47.18 20.55 42.96
C GLU A 20 -47.28 21.46 44.21
N PRO A 21 -47.30 22.81 44.06
CA PRO A 21 -47.36 23.72 45.20
C PRO A 21 -48.67 23.55 45.99
N LEU A 22 -48.58 23.47 47.33
CA LEU A 22 -49.72 23.23 48.23
C LEU A 22 -50.71 24.40 48.36
N SER A 23 -50.41 25.59 47.82
CA SER A 23 -51.31 26.75 47.85
C SER A 23 -52.46 26.60 46.83
N PRO A 24 -53.62 27.27 47.01
CA PRO A 24 -54.65 27.34 45.96
C PRO A 24 -54.17 28.19 44.76
N PRO A 25 -54.66 27.95 43.54
CA PRO A 25 -54.32 28.76 42.36
C PRO A 25 -55.00 30.14 42.40
N ASP A 26 -54.34 31.15 41.82
CA ASP A 26 -54.85 32.53 41.70
C ASP A 26 -55.91 32.64 40.57
N ALA A 27 -55.83 31.79 39.55
CA ALA A 27 -56.85 31.64 38.53
C ALA A 27 -56.99 30.20 38.03
N ARG A 28 -58.19 29.85 37.53
CA ARG A 28 -58.46 28.60 36.82
C ARG A 28 -58.95 28.92 35.41
N LEU A 29 -58.29 28.36 34.40
CA LEU A 29 -58.64 28.56 33.00
C LEU A 29 -59.75 27.58 32.58
N PRO A 30 -60.52 27.87 31.50
CA PRO A 30 -61.57 26.99 31.00
C PRO A 30 -61.10 25.59 30.58
N ASP A 31 -59.82 25.46 30.22
CA ASP A 31 -59.15 24.19 29.87
C ASP A 31 -58.70 23.38 31.10
N GLY A 32 -58.99 23.88 32.31
CA GLY A 32 -58.60 23.26 33.57
C GLY A 32 -57.20 23.64 34.05
N GLY A 33 -56.48 24.52 33.34
CA GLY A 33 -55.19 25.07 33.74
C GLY A 33 -55.28 25.82 35.07
N ARG A 34 -54.33 25.57 35.96
CA ARG A 34 -54.22 26.21 37.28
C ARG A 34 -53.08 27.22 37.25
N TYR A 35 -53.40 28.51 37.27
CA TYR A 35 -52.42 29.59 37.23
C TYR A 35 -52.11 30.15 38.61
N ARG A 36 -50.85 30.50 38.83
CA ARG A 36 -50.30 31.11 40.05
C ARG A 36 -49.44 32.30 39.63
N GLY A 37 -49.84 33.51 39.99
CA GLY A 37 -49.20 34.74 39.54
C GLY A 37 -50.18 35.91 39.44
N GLN A 38 -49.72 37.02 38.87
CA GLN A 38 -50.53 38.23 38.77
C GLN A 38 -51.63 38.08 37.70
N VAL A 39 -52.84 38.50 38.05
CA VAL A 39 -53.99 38.62 37.14
C VAL A 39 -54.46 40.07 37.14
N VAL A 40 -54.48 40.71 35.98
CA VAL A 40 -54.94 42.10 35.80
C VAL A 40 -56.03 42.10 34.75
N ASP A 41 -57.20 42.67 35.10
CA ASP A 41 -58.38 42.73 34.23
C ASP A 41 -58.79 41.37 33.63
N GLY A 42 -58.60 40.30 34.42
CA GLY A 42 -58.90 38.93 34.00
C GLY A 42 -57.86 38.28 33.09
N LEU A 43 -56.76 38.96 32.78
CA LEU A 43 -55.65 38.45 31.96
C LEU A 43 -54.44 38.10 32.82
N LEU A 44 -53.75 37.02 32.46
CA LEU A 44 -52.48 36.60 33.08
C LEU A 44 -51.40 37.64 32.72
N GLN A 45 -50.67 38.14 33.73
CA GLN A 45 -49.64 39.17 33.56
C GLN A 45 -48.44 38.90 34.46
N GLY A 46 -47.27 39.41 34.07
CA GLY A 46 -46.05 39.36 34.88
C GLY A 46 -45.49 37.95 35.02
N GLU A 47 -44.65 37.72 36.04
CA GLU A 47 -44.11 36.39 36.32
C GLU A 47 -45.18 35.49 36.94
N GLY A 48 -45.26 34.24 36.48
CA GLY A 48 -46.20 33.26 37.00
C GLY A 48 -45.89 31.83 36.58
N ARG A 49 -46.74 30.91 37.02
CA ARG A 49 -46.72 29.49 36.62
C ARG A 49 -48.13 29.01 36.31
N ILE A 50 -48.28 28.25 35.24
CA ILE A 50 -49.52 27.54 34.88
C ILE A 50 -49.26 26.04 34.80
N ASP A 51 -50.04 25.27 35.56
CA ASP A 51 -50.01 23.80 35.57
C ASP A 51 -51.28 23.26 34.86
N TYR A 52 -51.11 22.45 33.81
CA TYR A 52 -52.20 21.89 33.02
C TYR A 52 -52.61 20.49 33.48
N PRO A 53 -53.87 20.05 33.26
CA PRO A 53 -54.34 18.72 33.65
C PRO A 53 -53.59 17.55 32.98
N ASN A 54 -53.00 17.78 31.80
CA ASN A 54 -52.20 16.78 31.09
C ASN A 54 -50.78 16.60 31.67
N GLY A 55 -50.45 17.30 32.75
CA GLY A 55 -49.13 17.28 33.39
C GLY A 55 -48.12 18.27 32.81
N SER A 56 -48.46 18.98 31.72
CA SER A 56 -47.62 20.04 31.18
C SER A 56 -47.65 21.27 32.10
N TRP A 57 -46.59 22.07 32.08
CA TRP A 57 -46.58 23.34 32.80
C TRP A 57 -45.67 24.36 32.14
N TYR A 58 -45.99 25.64 32.32
CA TYR A 58 -45.13 26.77 31.94
C TYR A 58 -44.85 27.64 33.16
N ALA A 59 -43.61 28.08 33.35
CA ALA A 59 -43.23 29.08 34.34
C ALA A 59 -42.38 30.18 33.70
N GLY A 60 -42.76 31.43 33.91
CA GLY A 60 -42.07 32.59 33.34
C GLY A 60 -43.00 33.78 33.17
N GLY A 61 -42.65 34.67 32.24
CA GLY A 61 -43.42 35.88 31.98
C GLY A 61 -44.72 35.63 31.22
N PHE A 62 -45.73 36.42 31.55
CA PHE A 62 -47.02 36.50 30.89
C PHE A 62 -47.31 37.94 30.46
N LYS A 63 -47.88 38.09 29.27
CA LYS A 63 -48.40 39.36 28.77
C LYS A 63 -49.73 39.14 28.07
N ASP A 64 -50.76 39.82 28.56
CA ASP A 64 -52.12 39.77 28.00
C ASP A 64 -52.65 38.33 27.84
N GLY A 65 -52.38 37.48 28.84
CA GLY A 65 -52.78 36.08 28.86
C GLY A 65 -51.87 35.11 28.09
N GLN A 66 -50.83 35.59 27.39
CA GLN A 66 -49.93 34.75 26.60
C GLN A 66 -48.54 34.64 27.24
N TRP A 67 -47.85 33.52 27.01
CA TRP A 67 -46.45 33.36 27.43
C TRP A 67 -45.56 34.38 26.72
N HIS A 68 -44.74 35.10 27.47
CA HIS A 68 -43.93 36.20 26.97
C HIS A 68 -42.66 36.42 27.80
N GLY A 69 -41.57 36.81 27.16
CA GLY A 69 -40.30 37.04 27.87
C GLY A 69 -39.57 35.73 28.17
N GLN A 70 -38.76 35.69 29.22
CA GLN A 70 -38.03 34.47 29.59
C GLN A 70 -38.97 33.48 30.30
N GLY A 71 -38.81 32.20 30.00
CA GLY A 71 -39.59 31.16 30.67
C GLY A 71 -39.07 29.75 30.41
N GLU A 72 -39.75 28.81 31.05
CA GLU A 72 -39.52 27.38 30.96
C GLU A 72 -40.87 26.66 30.72
N TRP A 73 -40.92 25.85 29.67
CA TRP A 73 -42.06 25.01 29.30
C TRP A 73 -41.68 23.54 29.48
N HIS A 74 -42.55 22.78 30.13
CA HIS A 74 -42.49 21.33 30.25
C HIS A 74 -43.75 20.76 29.62
N GLY A 75 -43.61 20.07 28.50
CA GLY A 75 -44.70 19.40 27.80
C GLY A 75 -44.97 18.00 28.34
N SER A 76 -46.21 17.54 28.24
CA SER A 76 -46.62 16.17 28.65
C SER A 76 -45.94 15.05 27.84
N ASN A 77 -45.30 15.39 26.72
CA ASN A 77 -44.49 14.51 25.87
C ASN A 77 -43.02 14.39 26.31
N GLY A 78 -42.63 15.05 27.42
CA GLY A 78 -41.24 15.09 27.90
C GLY A 78 -40.38 16.17 27.23
N GLU A 79 -40.98 17.04 26.42
CA GLU A 79 -40.31 18.22 25.86
C GLU A 79 -40.08 19.27 26.95
N ILE A 80 -38.86 19.80 27.03
CA ILE A 80 -38.48 20.88 27.94
C ILE A 80 -37.86 22.00 27.11
N TYR A 81 -38.50 23.16 27.08
CA TYR A 81 -37.96 24.37 26.46
C TYR A 81 -37.60 25.40 27.52
N ARG A 82 -36.43 26.02 27.38
CA ARG A 82 -35.96 27.15 28.20
C ARG A 82 -35.49 28.27 27.29
N GLY A 83 -36.13 29.43 27.35
CA GLY A 83 -35.76 30.53 26.47
C GLY A 83 -36.80 31.63 26.40
N GLN A 84 -36.75 32.41 25.32
CA GLN A 84 -37.68 33.53 25.14
C GLN A 84 -38.98 33.08 24.48
N PHE A 85 -40.08 33.68 24.92
CA PHE A 85 -41.42 33.49 24.40
C PHE A 85 -41.97 34.80 23.85
N SER A 86 -42.73 34.72 22.77
CA SER A 86 -43.50 35.84 22.23
C SER A 86 -44.83 35.34 21.70
N ALA A 87 -45.94 35.90 22.21
CA ALA A 87 -47.29 35.49 21.85
C ALA A 87 -47.51 33.97 21.98
N GLY A 88 -47.01 33.38 23.08
CA GLY A 88 -47.14 31.94 23.34
C GLY A 88 -46.16 31.03 22.59
N LEU A 89 -45.33 31.55 21.68
CA LEU A 89 -44.43 30.76 20.85
C LEU A 89 -42.96 30.94 21.25
N PHE A 90 -42.13 29.92 21.02
CA PHE A 90 -40.67 30.01 21.16
C PHE A 90 -40.11 31.09 20.23
N GLN A 91 -39.23 31.92 20.76
CA GLN A 91 -38.68 33.09 20.07
C GLN A 91 -37.24 33.32 20.57
N GLY A 92 -36.39 33.96 19.76
CA GLY A 92 -35.05 34.36 20.20
C GLY A 92 -34.18 33.19 20.63
N LEU A 93 -33.23 33.42 21.54
CA LEU A 93 -32.34 32.36 22.04
C LEU A 93 -33.07 31.43 23.01
N GLY A 94 -32.87 30.13 22.85
CA GLY A 94 -33.39 29.11 23.77
C GLY A 94 -32.77 27.73 23.58
N GLU A 95 -33.09 26.85 24.52
CA GLU A 95 -32.72 25.43 24.53
C GLU A 95 -33.99 24.59 24.52
N LEU A 96 -34.05 23.60 23.64
CA LEU A 96 -35.15 22.66 23.51
C LEU A 96 -34.61 21.24 23.68
N ASN A 97 -35.05 20.58 24.74
CA ASN A 97 -34.76 19.19 25.04
C ASN A 97 -36.00 18.36 24.76
N THR A 98 -35.85 17.28 24.02
CA THR A 98 -36.87 16.23 23.84
C THR A 98 -36.25 14.90 24.25
N PRO A 99 -37.03 13.82 24.44
CA PRO A 99 -36.47 12.50 24.71
C PRO A 99 -35.37 12.07 23.70
N ASP A 100 -35.54 12.44 22.42
CA ASP A 100 -34.64 12.01 21.33
C ASP A 100 -33.68 13.10 20.81
N SER A 101 -33.72 14.32 21.35
CA SER A 101 -32.95 15.44 20.79
C SER A 101 -32.67 16.57 21.78
N HIS A 102 -31.59 17.31 21.52
CA HIS A 102 -31.20 18.52 22.22
C HIS A 102 -30.85 19.59 21.19
N TYR A 103 -31.57 20.72 21.20
CA TYR A 103 -31.27 21.89 20.40
C TYR A 103 -30.94 23.09 21.28
N ALA A 104 -29.87 23.81 20.94
CA ALA A 104 -29.55 25.11 21.52
C ALA A 104 -29.30 26.12 20.39
N GLY A 105 -30.08 27.19 20.32
CA GLY A 105 -29.99 28.15 19.23
C GLY A 105 -31.14 29.15 19.20
N THR A 106 -31.39 29.72 18.02
CA THR A 106 -32.43 30.73 17.83
C THR A 106 -33.74 30.16 17.29
N PHE A 107 -34.84 30.74 17.78
CA PHE A 107 -36.22 30.41 17.39
C PHE A 107 -36.94 31.63 16.82
N LYS A 108 -37.86 31.38 15.89
CA LYS A 108 -38.77 32.38 15.34
C LYS A 108 -40.13 31.74 15.11
N GLN A 109 -41.18 32.30 15.73
CA GLN A 109 -42.55 31.79 15.58
C GLN A 109 -42.66 30.28 15.88
N GLY A 110 -42.01 29.83 16.96
CA GLY A 110 -42.05 28.43 17.40
C GLY A 110 -41.12 27.47 16.65
N ARG A 111 -40.43 27.92 15.59
CA ARG A 111 -39.54 27.08 14.77
C ARG A 111 -38.07 27.46 14.97
N ARG A 112 -37.16 26.50 14.76
CA ARG A 112 -35.71 26.77 14.70
C ARG A 112 -35.43 27.64 13.47
N ASP A 113 -34.84 28.81 13.69
CA ASP A 113 -34.55 29.82 12.65
C ASP A 113 -33.36 30.67 13.10
N GLY A 114 -32.29 30.70 12.31
CA GLY A 114 -30.99 31.31 12.64
C GLY A 114 -29.95 30.27 13.06
N GLU A 115 -28.97 30.65 13.90
CA GLU A 115 -27.87 29.75 14.26
C GLU A 115 -28.23 28.83 15.43
N GLY A 116 -27.76 27.58 15.38
CA GLY A 116 -27.93 26.64 16.49
C GLY A 116 -27.10 25.37 16.36
N THR A 117 -27.13 24.58 17.43
CA THR A 117 -26.59 23.22 17.49
C THR A 117 -27.71 22.25 17.82
N LEU A 118 -27.94 21.28 16.96
CA LEU A 118 -28.88 20.16 17.15
C LEU A 118 -28.09 18.88 17.34
N LYS A 119 -28.31 18.20 18.46
CA LYS A 119 -27.95 16.79 18.66
C LYS A 119 -29.23 15.99 18.59
N GLN A 120 -29.32 15.04 17.68
CA GLN A 120 -30.52 14.24 17.53
C GLN A 120 -30.11 12.86 17.04
N HIS A 121 -30.56 11.80 17.70
CA HIS A 121 -30.03 10.44 17.48
C HIS A 121 -28.48 10.44 17.51
N ASP A 122 -27.87 9.81 16.52
CA ASP A 122 -26.44 9.64 16.31
C ASP A 122 -25.84 10.72 15.39
N GLN A 123 -26.47 11.90 15.29
CA GLN A 123 -25.97 13.02 14.49
C GLN A 123 -25.93 14.33 15.28
N THR A 124 -24.89 15.12 15.00
CA THR A 124 -24.75 16.50 15.48
C THR A 124 -24.69 17.45 14.29
N TYR A 125 -25.58 18.44 14.26
CA TYR A 125 -25.53 19.54 13.30
C TYR A 125 -25.26 20.85 14.03
N ARG A 126 -24.30 21.62 13.55
CA ARG A 126 -24.02 22.99 13.98
C ARG A 126 -24.07 23.90 12.76
N GLY A 127 -24.96 24.88 12.76
CA GLY A 127 -25.08 25.79 11.63
C GLY A 127 -26.36 26.59 11.63
N GLN A 128 -26.70 27.09 10.45
CA GLN A 128 -27.89 27.88 10.23
C GLN A 128 -29.12 26.98 9.99
N PHE A 129 -30.27 27.45 10.46
CA PHE A 129 -31.59 26.84 10.36
C PHE A 129 -32.57 27.81 9.71
N LYS A 130 -33.50 27.28 8.93
CA LYS A 130 -34.65 28.01 8.43
C LYS A 130 -35.89 27.12 8.50
N ASP A 131 -36.90 27.56 9.25
CA ASP A 131 -38.17 26.84 9.38
C ASP A 131 -37.96 25.35 9.71
N ASP A 132 -37.17 25.07 10.75
CA ASP A 132 -36.80 23.74 11.25
C ASP A 132 -35.86 22.90 10.37
N GLN A 133 -35.39 23.41 9.24
CA GLN A 133 -34.48 22.72 8.32
C GLN A 133 -33.07 23.32 8.32
N TYR A 134 -32.05 22.49 8.09
CA TYR A 134 -30.69 22.97 7.83
C TYR A 134 -30.70 23.86 6.57
N ASN A 135 -30.15 25.06 6.69
CA ASN A 135 -30.15 26.04 5.61
C ASN A 135 -28.97 26.99 5.78
N GLY A 136 -28.21 27.27 4.73
CA GLY A 136 -27.01 28.11 4.82
C GLY A 136 -25.77 27.31 5.25
N ALA A 137 -24.80 27.96 5.87
CA ALA A 137 -23.55 27.30 6.27
C ALA A 137 -23.74 26.42 7.51
N GLY A 138 -23.15 25.22 7.50
CA GLY A 138 -23.19 24.30 8.64
C GLY A 138 -22.15 23.19 8.58
N LEU A 139 -22.09 22.45 9.69
CA LEU A 139 -21.31 21.24 9.90
C LEU A 139 -22.26 20.15 10.40
N LEU A 140 -22.36 19.03 9.68
CA LEU A 140 -23.06 17.82 10.07
C LEU A 140 -22.01 16.74 10.38
N GLU A 141 -22.12 16.11 11.54
CA GLU A 141 -21.29 14.99 11.99
C GLU A 141 -22.19 13.81 12.34
N LEU A 142 -21.84 12.61 11.84
CA LEU A 142 -22.53 11.35 12.11
C LEU A 142 -21.71 10.47 13.07
N ALA A 143 -22.35 9.51 13.73
CA ALA A 143 -21.69 8.68 14.74
C ALA A 143 -20.60 7.75 14.19
N ASP A 144 -20.63 7.43 12.89
CA ASP A 144 -19.56 6.67 12.22
C ASP A 144 -18.29 7.51 11.98
N GLY A 145 -18.32 8.81 12.30
CA GLY A 145 -17.22 9.75 12.08
C GLY A 145 -17.27 10.46 10.73
N SER A 146 -18.23 10.12 9.87
CA SER A 146 -18.46 10.87 8.64
C SER A 146 -18.99 12.27 8.94
N ARG A 147 -18.64 13.21 8.07
CA ARG A 147 -19.00 14.63 8.25
C ARG A 147 -19.20 15.34 6.92
N TYR A 148 -20.02 16.38 6.95
CA TYR A 148 -20.14 17.35 5.86
C TYR A 148 -20.03 18.76 6.42
N GLN A 149 -19.16 19.56 5.82
CA GLN A 149 -19.00 20.98 6.12
C GLN A 149 -19.24 21.78 4.85
N GLY A 150 -20.25 22.65 4.85
CA GLY A 150 -20.58 23.43 3.66
C GLY A 150 -21.94 24.08 3.70
N LEU A 151 -22.46 24.39 2.52
CA LEU A 151 -23.79 24.95 2.35
C LEU A 151 -24.87 23.86 2.39
N PHE A 152 -26.01 24.22 2.97
CA PHE A 152 -27.22 23.43 3.07
C PHE A 152 -28.41 24.19 2.47
N ALA A 153 -29.32 23.45 1.85
CA ALA A 153 -30.65 23.92 1.49
C ALA A 153 -31.66 22.80 1.72
N ASN A 154 -32.81 23.15 2.29
CA ASN A 154 -33.91 22.22 2.57
C ASN A 154 -33.46 20.94 3.32
N GLY A 155 -32.56 21.09 4.30
CA GLY A 155 -32.05 19.98 5.11
C GLY A 155 -30.93 19.15 4.47
N LYS A 156 -30.53 19.44 3.22
CA LYS A 156 -29.52 18.66 2.48
C LYS A 156 -28.28 19.49 2.14
N PRO A 157 -27.10 18.86 2.02
CA PRO A 157 -25.94 19.47 1.38
C PRO A 157 -26.29 20.03 0.00
N ASN A 158 -26.14 21.33 -0.18
CA ASN A 158 -26.49 22.02 -1.42
C ASN A 158 -25.65 23.30 -1.55
N GLY A 159 -24.75 23.34 -2.55
CA GLY A 159 -23.74 24.37 -2.70
C GLY A 159 -22.31 23.86 -2.47
N ALA A 160 -21.36 24.78 -2.26
CA ALA A 160 -19.98 24.41 -1.99
C ALA A 160 -19.83 23.72 -0.62
N GLY A 161 -19.04 22.65 -0.56
CA GLY A 161 -18.77 21.93 0.68
C GLY A 161 -17.68 20.88 0.59
N VAL A 162 -17.43 20.25 1.72
CA VAL A 162 -16.48 19.15 1.92
C VAL A 162 -17.19 18.04 2.67
N ARG A 163 -17.21 16.83 2.11
CA ARG A 163 -17.70 15.61 2.75
C ARG A 163 -16.51 14.71 3.08
N SER A 164 -16.46 14.13 4.27
CA SER A 164 -15.58 12.99 4.54
C SER A 164 -16.34 11.81 5.12
N ASP A 165 -15.92 10.61 4.79
CA ASP A 165 -16.51 9.37 5.30
C ASP A 165 -15.78 8.84 6.54
N ALA A 166 -16.27 7.72 7.10
CA ALA A 166 -15.69 7.07 8.26
C ALA A 166 -14.28 6.49 8.04
N ALA A 167 -13.92 6.21 6.78
CA ALA A 167 -12.60 5.70 6.42
C ALA A 167 -11.55 6.83 6.32
N GLY A 168 -11.98 8.09 6.29
CA GLY A 168 -11.11 9.26 6.16
C GLY A 168 -11.02 9.81 4.73
N ASN A 169 -11.74 9.23 3.77
CA ASN A 169 -11.77 9.77 2.42
C ASN A 169 -12.49 11.12 2.41
N ARG A 170 -12.05 12.03 1.54
CA ARG A 170 -12.52 13.41 1.50
C ARG A 170 -12.93 13.79 0.08
N PHE A 171 -14.10 14.37 -0.04
CA PHE A 171 -14.67 14.90 -1.28
C PHE A 171 -14.93 16.38 -1.12
N SER A 172 -14.52 17.20 -2.09
CA SER A 172 -14.73 18.65 -2.07
C SER A 172 -15.28 19.13 -3.40
N GLY A 173 -16.25 20.04 -3.38
CA GLY A 173 -16.81 20.64 -4.59
C GLY A 173 -18.22 21.15 -4.41
N HIS A 174 -19.01 21.13 -5.48
CA HIS A 174 -20.40 21.61 -5.47
C HIS A 174 -21.39 20.44 -5.32
N PHE A 175 -22.24 20.52 -4.29
CA PHE A 175 -23.24 19.51 -3.99
C PHE A 175 -24.63 19.96 -4.45
N ILE A 176 -25.40 19.04 -5.03
CA ILE A 176 -26.82 19.22 -5.34
C ILE A 176 -27.57 18.07 -4.67
N ASP A 177 -28.43 18.39 -3.72
CA ASP A 177 -29.22 17.42 -2.94
C ASP A 177 -28.40 16.26 -2.34
N GLY A 178 -27.20 16.57 -1.83
CA GLY A 178 -26.31 15.58 -1.21
C GLY A 178 -25.31 14.92 -2.16
N GLN A 179 -25.41 15.16 -3.47
CA GLN A 179 -24.54 14.53 -4.47
C GLN A 179 -23.52 15.52 -5.01
N LEU A 180 -22.27 15.11 -5.09
CA LEU A 180 -21.20 15.90 -5.70
C LEU A 180 -21.38 15.97 -7.23
N GLN A 181 -21.31 17.18 -7.78
CA GLN A 181 -21.53 17.48 -9.20
C GLN A 181 -20.49 18.49 -9.71
N GLY A 182 -20.12 18.37 -10.98
CA GLY A 182 -19.18 19.28 -11.65
C GLY A 182 -17.76 19.16 -11.09
N ALA A 183 -16.99 20.24 -11.14
CA ALA A 183 -15.60 20.22 -10.68
C ALA A 183 -15.50 19.94 -9.17
N GLY A 184 -14.59 19.03 -8.82
CA GLY A 184 -14.32 18.67 -7.43
C GLY A 184 -12.98 17.99 -7.24
N THR A 185 -12.70 17.62 -5.99
CA THR A 185 -11.55 16.81 -5.62
C THR A 185 -11.98 15.63 -4.77
N TYR A 186 -11.25 14.53 -4.90
CA TYR A 186 -11.30 13.37 -4.02
C TYR A 186 -9.89 13.10 -3.50
N ASP A 187 -9.75 12.98 -2.19
CA ASP A 187 -8.53 12.57 -1.50
C ASP A 187 -8.87 11.29 -0.71
N SER A 188 -8.19 10.17 -0.98
CA SER A 188 -8.40 8.94 -0.20
C SER A 188 -7.60 8.98 1.10
N ALA A 189 -7.99 8.16 2.08
CA ALA A 189 -7.23 8.02 3.33
C ALA A 189 -5.83 7.43 3.11
N ASP A 190 -5.66 6.64 2.06
CA ASP A 190 -4.41 5.95 1.71
C ASP A 190 -3.49 6.79 0.81
N GLY A 191 -3.93 7.98 0.38
CA GLY A 191 -3.11 8.96 -0.33
C GLY A 191 -3.40 9.13 -1.83
N GLU A 192 -4.39 8.41 -2.37
CA GLU A 192 -4.84 8.60 -3.76
C GLU A 192 -5.53 9.95 -3.93
N GLN A 193 -5.39 10.57 -5.10
CA GLN A 193 -5.97 11.88 -5.39
C GLN A 193 -6.64 11.91 -6.75
N TYR A 194 -7.83 12.51 -6.82
CA TYR A 194 -8.49 12.86 -8.07
C TYR A 194 -8.88 14.34 -8.07
N ILE A 195 -8.60 15.01 -9.20
CA ILE A 195 -9.04 16.37 -9.48
C ILE A 195 -9.70 16.38 -10.85
N GLY A 196 -10.99 16.68 -10.91
CA GLY A 196 -11.73 16.62 -12.16
C GLY A 196 -13.21 16.85 -12.00
N GLU A 197 -13.97 16.48 -13.02
CA GLU A 197 -15.43 16.56 -12.99
C GLU A 197 -16.04 15.33 -12.28
N PHE A 198 -17.21 15.55 -11.68
CA PHE A 198 -18.03 14.57 -10.98
C PHE A 198 -19.46 14.62 -11.48
N LYS A 199 -20.13 13.47 -11.48
CA LYS A 199 -21.57 13.36 -11.68
C LYS A 199 -22.14 12.34 -10.71
N ASP A 200 -23.12 12.73 -9.92
CA ASP A 200 -23.78 11.84 -8.94
C ASP A 200 -22.79 11.14 -7.99
N ASN A 201 -21.71 11.84 -7.58
CA ASN A 201 -20.54 11.33 -6.82
C ASN A 201 -19.55 10.43 -7.58
N HIS A 202 -19.75 10.16 -8.86
CA HIS A 202 -18.81 9.38 -9.68
C HIS A 202 -17.86 10.29 -10.46
N LEU A 203 -16.62 9.84 -10.68
CA LEU A 203 -15.66 10.50 -11.57
C LEU A 203 -16.24 10.53 -12.98
N GLN A 204 -16.25 11.69 -13.60
CA GLN A 204 -16.87 11.92 -14.90
C GLN A 204 -16.07 12.98 -15.65
N GLY A 205 -16.10 12.98 -16.98
CA GLY A 205 -15.47 14.04 -17.78
C GLY A 205 -13.96 14.09 -17.60
N ARG A 206 -13.34 15.25 -17.80
CA ARG A 206 -11.88 15.35 -17.69
C ARG A 206 -11.42 15.35 -16.24
N GLY A 207 -10.35 14.60 -15.97
CA GLY A 207 -9.74 14.55 -14.66
C GLY A 207 -8.27 14.16 -14.68
N ARG A 208 -7.63 14.33 -13.52
CA ARG A 208 -6.32 13.81 -13.17
C ARG A 208 -6.48 12.90 -11.96
N TYR A 209 -6.06 11.65 -12.07
CA TYR A 209 -6.00 10.67 -10.99
C TYR A 209 -4.54 10.36 -10.67
N GLU A 210 -4.20 10.24 -9.39
CA GLU A 210 -2.88 9.84 -8.89
C GLU A 210 -3.07 8.75 -7.84
N ASN A 211 -2.38 7.61 -8.02
CA ASN A 211 -2.43 6.50 -7.07
C ASN A 211 -1.38 6.68 -5.94
N VAL A 212 -1.36 5.73 -5.01
CA VAL A 212 -0.41 5.73 -3.88
C VAL A 212 1.05 5.56 -4.30
N ASP A 213 1.30 4.95 -5.46
CA ASP A 213 2.64 4.71 -6.01
C ASP A 213 3.21 5.95 -6.74
N GLY A 214 2.37 6.97 -6.98
CA GLY A 214 2.74 8.22 -7.67
C GLY A 214 2.54 8.19 -9.18
N ASP A 215 1.91 7.14 -9.72
CA ASP A 215 1.48 7.09 -11.12
C ASP A 215 0.31 8.05 -11.34
N VAL A 216 0.31 8.74 -12.48
CA VAL A 216 -0.65 9.80 -12.78
C VAL A 216 -1.37 9.51 -14.09
N TRP A 217 -2.70 9.40 -14.04
CA TRP A 217 -3.57 9.29 -15.20
C TRP A 217 -4.28 10.60 -15.49
N ILE A 218 -4.29 11.01 -16.75
CA ILE A 218 -4.96 12.23 -17.21
C ILE A 218 -5.83 11.86 -18.40
N GLY A 219 -7.12 12.14 -18.36
CA GLY A 219 -8.00 11.84 -19.49
C GLY A 219 -9.47 12.01 -19.18
N ASP A 220 -10.30 11.38 -20.02
CA ASP A 220 -11.75 11.36 -19.85
C ASP A 220 -12.19 10.16 -18.99
N PHE A 221 -13.00 10.46 -17.97
CA PHE A 221 -13.58 9.51 -17.03
C PHE A 221 -15.07 9.34 -17.32
N LYS A 222 -15.54 8.10 -17.19
CA LYS A 222 -16.95 7.77 -17.31
C LYS A 222 -17.32 6.75 -16.24
N ASP A 223 -18.33 7.09 -15.43
CA ASP A 223 -18.84 6.22 -14.37
C ASP A 223 -17.72 5.70 -13.44
N GLY A 224 -16.73 6.55 -13.13
CA GLY A 224 -15.61 6.21 -12.26
C GLY A 224 -14.39 5.60 -12.95
N SER A 225 -14.44 5.29 -14.25
CA SER A 225 -13.32 4.65 -14.96
C SER A 225 -12.72 5.53 -16.04
N LEU A 226 -11.40 5.50 -16.18
CA LEU A 226 -10.70 6.15 -17.30
C LEU A 226 -11.04 5.41 -18.61
N THR A 227 -11.57 6.13 -19.59
CA THR A 227 -11.97 5.56 -20.89
C THR A 227 -11.86 6.63 -21.99
N GLY A 228 -11.38 6.23 -23.16
CA GLY A 228 -11.13 7.15 -24.27
C GLY A 228 -9.67 7.58 -24.32
N GLU A 229 -9.38 8.75 -24.87
CA GLU A 229 -8.00 9.22 -24.98
C GLU A 229 -7.49 9.74 -23.63
N GLY A 230 -6.24 9.43 -23.31
CA GLY A 230 -5.60 9.87 -22.09
C GLY A 230 -4.09 9.72 -22.12
N GLU A 231 -3.49 9.96 -20.96
CA GLU A 231 -2.06 9.89 -20.70
C GLU A 231 -1.85 9.21 -19.34
N LEU A 232 -0.82 8.36 -19.25
CA LEU A 232 -0.28 7.84 -18.00
C LEU A 232 1.17 8.32 -17.87
N LEU A 233 1.50 8.92 -16.74
CA LEU A 233 2.87 9.21 -16.31
C LEU A 233 3.21 8.26 -15.17
N GLY A 234 4.07 7.27 -15.44
CA GLY A 234 4.51 6.31 -14.45
C GLY A 234 5.55 6.91 -13.50
N SER A 235 5.48 6.51 -12.25
CA SER A 235 6.48 6.81 -11.21
C SER A 235 7.88 6.26 -11.55
N ASP A 236 7.92 5.19 -12.35
CA ASP A 236 9.13 4.59 -12.93
C ASP A 236 9.75 5.41 -14.09
N GLY A 237 9.07 6.49 -14.52
CA GLY A 237 9.46 7.31 -15.66
C GLY A 237 8.88 6.86 -16.99
N SER A 238 8.06 5.80 -17.01
CA SER A 238 7.28 5.42 -18.18
C SER A 238 6.23 6.47 -18.52
N HIS A 239 5.85 6.55 -19.79
CA HIS A 239 4.85 7.50 -20.25
C HIS A 239 4.05 6.90 -21.40
N TYR A 240 2.74 6.75 -21.21
CA TYR A 240 1.82 6.31 -22.25
C TYR A 240 0.91 7.45 -22.67
N LYS A 241 0.66 7.55 -23.98
CA LYS A 241 -0.35 8.45 -24.55
C LYS A 241 -1.16 7.72 -25.61
N GLY A 242 -2.47 7.64 -25.42
CA GLY A 242 -3.37 6.97 -26.35
C GLY A 242 -4.70 6.59 -25.73
N GLY A 243 -5.34 5.59 -26.31
CA GLY A 243 -6.64 5.11 -25.84
C GLY A 243 -6.56 4.28 -24.55
N PHE A 244 -7.61 4.40 -23.75
CA PHE A 244 -7.88 3.66 -22.53
C PHE A 244 -9.27 3.02 -22.57
N ARG A 245 -9.40 1.87 -21.91
CA ARG A 245 -10.68 1.22 -21.60
C ARG A 245 -10.56 0.57 -20.23
N ASP A 246 -11.41 0.99 -19.29
CA ASP A 246 -11.42 0.49 -17.92
C ASP A 246 -10.01 0.52 -17.30
N TRP A 247 -9.35 1.69 -17.38
CA TRP A 247 -7.98 1.95 -16.89
C TRP A 247 -6.83 1.29 -17.66
N ARG A 248 -7.12 0.42 -18.65
CA ARG A 248 -6.11 -0.28 -19.44
C ARG A 248 -5.82 0.39 -20.76
N PHE A 249 -4.59 0.29 -21.26
CA PHE A 249 -4.23 0.73 -22.61
C PHE A 249 -5.05 -0.05 -23.64
N ASN A 250 -5.72 0.67 -24.53
CA ASN A 250 -6.59 0.08 -25.53
C ASN A 250 -6.65 0.94 -26.80
N GLY A 251 -6.66 0.30 -27.97
CA GLY A 251 -6.69 1.04 -29.23
C GLY A 251 -5.29 1.48 -29.64
N LYS A 252 -5.12 2.70 -30.14
CA LYS A 252 -3.81 3.18 -30.60
C LYS A 252 -3.15 4.02 -29.50
N GLY A 253 -1.84 3.90 -29.38
CA GLY A 253 -1.07 4.70 -28.43
C GLY A 253 0.42 4.70 -28.71
N THR A 254 1.14 5.47 -27.90
CA THR A 254 2.61 5.46 -27.82
C THR A 254 2.99 5.28 -26.36
N LEU A 255 3.81 4.27 -26.08
CA LEU A 255 4.36 3.95 -24.76
C LEU A 255 5.87 4.17 -24.80
N GLN A 256 6.37 5.07 -23.96
CA GLN A 256 7.77 5.19 -23.62
C GLN A 256 8.00 4.43 -22.31
N LEU A 257 8.98 3.52 -22.30
CA LEU A 257 9.36 2.72 -21.14
C LEU A 257 10.52 3.39 -20.39
N ALA A 258 10.72 3.03 -19.12
CA ALA A 258 11.77 3.57 -18.26
C ALA A 258 13.20 3.34 -18.81
N ASP A 259 13.40 2.24 -19.55
CA ASP A 259 14.68 1.93 -20.22
C ASP A 259 14.98 2.85 -21.42
N GLY A 260 14.02 3.69 -21.84
CA GLY A 260 14.11 4.57 -23.01
C GLY A 260 13.55 3.96 -24.29
N SER A 261 13.07 2.71 -24.26
CA SER A 261 12.37 2.08 -25.38
C SER A 261 11.05 2.80 -25.66
N GLU A 262 10.67 2.91 -26.92
CA GLU A 262 9.41 3.51 -27.35
C GLU A 262 8.64 2.56 -28.26
N PHE A 263 7.41 2.22 -27.89
CA PHE A 263 6.47 1.50 -28.74
C PHE A 263 5.38 2.44 -29.26
N SER A 264 5.15 2.47 -30.56
CA SER A 264 4.02 3.14 -31.18
C SER A 264 3.19 2.15 -32.01
N GLY A 265 1.91 1.98 -31.69
CA GLY A 265 1.09 0.95 -32.30
C GLY A 265 -0.26 0.74 -31.65
N GLY A 266 -0.82 -0.45 -31.85
CA GLY A 266 -2.04 -0.87 -31.18
C GLY A 266 -1.79 -1.55 -29.83
N PHE A 267 -2.79 -1.43 -28.95
CA PHE A 267 -2.84 -1.98 -27.61
C PHE A 267 -4.20 -2.67 -27.39
N ALA A 268 -4.20 -3.74 -26.62
CA ALA A 268 -5.42 -4.38 -26.16
C ALA A 268 -5.18 -4.90 -24.74
N ASP A 269 -5.73 -4.21 -23.74
CA ASP A 269 -5.59 -4.58 -22.32
C ASP A 269 -4.11 -4.60 -21.91
N ASP A 270 -3.46 -3.44 -22.08
CA ASP A 270 -2.06 -3.15 -21.70
C ASP A 270 -0.98 -3.82 -22.59
N VAL A 271 -1.34 -4.77 -23.44
CA VAL A 271 -0.38 -5.48 -24.30
C VAL A 271 -0.36 -4.96 -25.74
N TYR A 272 0.81 -4.98 -26.38
CA TYR A 272 0.97 -4.65 -27.80
C TYR A 272 0.14 -5.57 -28.68
N GLN A 273 -0.65 -4.97 -29.58
CA GLN A 273 -1.62 -5.67 -30.42
C GLN A 273 -1.72 -5.02 -31.80
N GLY A 274 -1.72 -5.84 -32.85
CA GLY A 274 -1.83 -5.36 -34.23
C GLY A 274 -0.55 -4.73 -34.75
N ASN A 275 -0.66 -3.80 -35.70
CA ASN A 275 0.53 -3.15 -36.28
C ASN A 275 1.19 -2.21 -35.25
N GLY A 276 2.50 -2.31 -35.11
CA GLY A 276 3.27 -1.46 -34.21
C GLY A 276 4.76 -1.45 -34.51
N ARG A 277 5.46 -0.50 -33.88
CA ARG A 277 6.89 -0.25 -34.03
C ARG A 277 7.49 -0.02 -32.65
N LEU A 278 8.43 -0.89 -32.25
CA LEU A 278 9.27 -0.72 -31.07
C LEU A 278 10.64 -0.15 -31.49
N THR A 279 11.07 0.91 -30.84
CA THR A 279 12.40 1.51 -31.00
C THR A 279 13.14 1.36 -29.68
N HIS A 280 14.26 0.64 -29.69
CA HIS A 280 15.10 0.43 -28.51
C HIS A 280 16.02 1.65 -28.26
N PRO A 281 16.61 1.81 -27.07
CA PRO A 281 17.47 2.94 -26.73
C PRO A 281 18.73 3.04 -27.60
N ASP A 282 19.21 1.90 -28.11
CA ASP A 282 20.35 1.79 -29.04
C ASP A 282 19.99 2.17 -30.50
N GLY A 283 18.73 2.52 -30.76
CA GLY A 283 18.20 2.86 -32.08
C GLY A 283 17.75 1.65 -32.90
N ARG A 284 17.88 0.41 -32.38
CA ARG A 284 17.36 -0.80 -33.03
C ARG A 284 15.85 -0.69 -33.21
N LEU A 285 15.37 -1.09 -34.38
CA LEU A 285 13.97 -0.99 -34.76
C LEU A 285 13.31 -2.34 -34.96
N GLU A 286 12.12 -2.51 -34.38
CA GLU A 286 11.25 -3.66 -34.59
C GLU A 286 9.84 -3.23 -35.00
N ALA A 287 9.61 -3.16 -36.31
CA ALA A 287 8.29 -2.93 -36.87
C ALA A 287 7.64 -4.26 -37.30
N GLY A 288 6.32 -4.35 -37.16
CA GLY A 288 5.60 -5.55 -37.54
C GLY A 288 4.19 -5.66 -36.99
N TYR A 289 3.66 -6.89 -37.01
CA TYR A 289 2.37 -7.23 -36.44
C TYR A 289 2.57 -7.96 -35.11
N TRP A 290 1.89 -7.48 -34.06
CA TRP A 290 1.96 -7.94 -32.69
C TRP A 290 0.69 -8.67 -32.29
N VAL A 291 0.83 -9.75 -31.52
CA VAL A 291 -0.28 -10.48 -30.90
C VAL A 291 0.11 -10.77 -29.46
N ASN A 292 -0.69 -10.29 -28.50
CA ASN A 292 -0.46 -10.49 -27.07
C ASN A 292 0.98 -10.11 -26.65
N GLY A 293 1.48 -8.96 -27.09
CA GLY A 293 2.82 -8.50 -26.75
C GLY A 293 3.96 -9.16 -27.53
N VAL A 294 3.69 -10.07 -28.47
CA VAL A 294 4.72 -10.75 -29.26
C VAL A 294 4.67 -10.34 -30.73
N ARG A 295 5.83 -9.96 -31.28
CA ARG A 295 5.97 -9.64 -32.71
C ARG A 295 5.93 -10.91 -33.55
N VAL A 296 4.77 -11.22 -34.14
CA VAL A 296 4.54 -12.44 -34.93
C VAL A 296 4.89 -12.29 -36.40
N ARG A 297 4.92 -11.06 -36.93
CA ARG A 297 5.35 -10.77 -38.31
C ARG A 297 6.27 -9.57 -38.35
N ASP A 298 7.23 -9.56 -39.28
CA ASP A 298 8.03 -8.37 -39.56
C ASP A 298 7.25 -7.30 -40.37
N ASP A 299 7.93 -6.20 -40.66
CA ASP A 299 7.43 -5.06 -41.43
C ASP A 299 7.00 -5.42 -42.87
N LYS A 300 7.53 -6.53 -43.41
CA LYS A 300 7.18 -7.08 -44.73
C LYS A 300 6.08 -8.13 -44.65
N GLY A 301 5.52 -8.39 -43.47
CA GLY A 301 4.46 -9.37 -43.24
C GLY A 301 4.96 -10.83 -43.19
N LYS A 302 6.27 -11.06 -43.21
CA LYS A 302 6.84 -12.41 -43.07
C LYS A 302 6.59 -12.92 -41.66
N LEU A 303 6.10 -14.14 -41.54
CA LEU A 303 5.93 -14.80 -40.25
C LEU A 303 7.30 -15.00 -39.58
N LEU A 304 7.39 -14.58 -38.33
CA LEU A 304 8.58 -14.77 -37.50
C LEU A 304 8.44 -16.07 -36.71
N PRO A 305 9.52 -16.84 -36.51
CA PRO A 305 9.50 -17.97 -35.60
C PRO A 305 9.23 -17.47 -34.18
N ASP A 306 8.44 -18.22 -33.44
CA ASP A 306 8.18 -17.88 -32.05
C ASP A 306 9.47 -18.05 -31.21
N PRO A 307 9.92 -17.03 -30.46
CA PRO A 307 11.09 -17.15 -29.60
C PRO A 307 10.97 -18.27 -28.57
N LEU A 308 9.77 -18.53 -28.03
CA LEU A 308 9.54 -19.61 -27.08
C LEU A 308 9.71 -20.98 -27.74
N ASP A 309 9.18 -21.17 -28.96
CA ASP A 309 9.34 -22.43 -29.69
C ASP A 309 10.82 -22.74 -29.95
N LEU A 310 11.57 -21.73 -30.41
CA LEU A 310 13.00 -21.85 -30.65
C LEU A 310 13.77 -22.13 -29.35
N ALA A 311 13.39 -21.51 -28.25
CA ALA A 311 13.96 -21.75 -26.94
C ALA A 311 13.73 -23.19 -26.48
N LEU A 312 12.47 -23.65 -26.49
CA LEU A 312 12.09 -25.01 -26.05
C LEU A 312 12.85 -26.10 -26.83
N LEU A 313 13.03 -25.93 -28.15
CA LEU A 313 13.79 -26.86 -28.97
C LEU A 313 15.30 -26.89 -28.62
N LYS A 314 15.84 -25.80 -28.06
CA LYS A 314 17.26 -25.68 -27.68
C LYS A 314 17.55 -26.06 -26.23
N GLN A 315 16.55 -26.01 -25.35
CA GLN A 315 16.75 -26.12 -23.90
C GLN A 315 17.54 -27.38 -23.47
N GLY A 316 17.23 -28.55 -24.06
CA GLY A 316 17.97 -29.78 -23.75
C GLY A 316 19.48 -29.64 -24.04
N LYS A 317 19.82 -29.11 -25.21
CA LYS A 317 21.22 -28.88 -25.60
C LYS A 317 21.90 -27.82 -24.72
N LEU A 318 21.21 -26.72 -24.41
CA LEU A 318 21.76 -25.66 -23.56
C LEU A 318 22.10 -26.20 -22.17
N LEU A 319 21.21 -26.98 -21.57
CA LEU A 319 21.45 -27.62 -20.29
C LEU A 319 22.62 -28.62 -20.38
N ASP A 320 22.62 -29.52 -21.35
CA ASP A 320 23.69 -30.51 -21.51
C ASP A 320 25.06 -29.84 -21.71
N ASP A 321 25.14 -28.80 -22.55
CA ASP A 321 26.36 -28.03 -22.80
C ASP A 321 26.83 -27.29 -21.54
N ALA A 322 25.92 -26.82 -20.68
CA ALA A 322 26.26 -26.21 -19.39
C ALA A 322 26.77 -27.23 -18.38
N LEU A 323 26.12 -28.39 -18.27
CA LEU A 323 26.49 -29.46 -17.35
C LEU A 323 27.83 -30.13 -17.74
N ALA A 324 28.11 -30.26 -19.04
CA ALA A 324 29.36 -30.82 -19.55
C ALA A 324 30.59 -29.96 -19.21
N LYS A 325 30.40 -28.66 -18.93
CA LYS A 325 31.47 -27.74 -18.53
C LYS A 325 31.87 -27.88 -17.06
N VAL A 326 31.12 -28.63 -16.25
CA VAL A 326 31.46 -28.86 -14.84
C VAL A 326 32.63 -29.87 -14.78
N PRO A 327 33.84 -29.43 -14.42
CA PRO A 327 35.00 -30.31 -14.39
C PRO A 327 34.92 -31.25 -13.18
N HIS A 328 35.67 -32.36 -13.22
CA HIS A 328 35.87 -33.18 -12.03
C HIS A 328 36.74 -32.46 -11.01
N SER A 329 36.49 -32.77 -9.74
CA SER A 329 37.30 -32.31 -8.62
C SER A 329 38.75 -32.72 -8.77
N ILE A 330 39.63 -31.78 -8.46
CA ILE A 330 41.08 -31.96 -8.42
C ILE A 330 41.55 -31.50 -7.04
N PRO A 331 42.51 -32.19 -6.39
CA PRO A 331 43.11 -31.67 -5.17
C PRO A 331 43.78 -30.31 -5.40
N PRO A 332 43.80 -29.40 -4.41
CA PRO A 332 43.20 -29.49 -3.07
C PRO A 332 41.69 -29.11 -3.08
N VAL A 333 41.08 -28.69 -1.96
CA VAL A 333 39.62 -28.44 -1.87
C VAL A 333 39.15 -27.44 -2.94
N GLN A 334 38.08 -27.78 -3.67
CA GLN A 334 37.49 -26.96 -4.72
C GLN A 334 36.14 -26.36 -4.30
N LEU A 335 35.73 -25.30 -5.01
CA LEU A 335 34.42 -24.68 -4.90
C LEU A 335 33.61 -24.92 -6.18
N TYR A 336 32.38 -25.39 -6.01
CA TYR A 336 31.39 -25.50 -7.10
C TYR A 336 30.23 -24.56 -6.82
N SER A 337 29.58 -24.07 -7.87
CA SER A 337 28.44 -23.18 -7.73
C SER A 337 27.24 -23.58 -8.58
N LEU A 338 26.05 -23.38 -8.02
CA LEU A 338 24.76 -23.52 -8.67
C LEU A 338 23.96 -22.24 -8.44
N VAL A 339 23.73 -21.46 -9.49
CA VAL A 339 23.05 -20.17 -9.42
C VAL A 339 21.73 -20.24 -10.17
N VAL A 340 20.65 -19.73 -9.56
CA VAL A 340 19.30 -19.77 -10.12
C VAL A 340 18.69 -18.37 -10.10
N ALA A 341 18.27 -17.87 -11.27
CA ALA A 341 17.38 -16.73 -11.41
C ALA A 341 16.00 -17.26 -11.84
N GLY A 342 15.02 -17.15 -10.94
CA GLY A 342 13.74 -17.86 -11.06
C GLY A 342 12.67 -17.13 -11.87
N ASP A 343 12.54 -15.81 -11.70
CA ASP A 343 11.52 -15.03 -12.39
C ASP A 343 12.09 -14.39 -13.67
N GLY A 344 11.44 -14.67 -14.80
CA GLY A 344 11.82 -14.18 -16.11
C GLY A 344 11.12 -12.91 -16.60
N GLN A 345 10.25 -12.29 -15.79
CA GLN A 345 9.61 -11.01 -16.08
C GLN A 345 10.52 -9.83 -15.76
N GLN A 346 11.26 -9.90 -14.65
CA GLN A 346 12.20 -8.84 -14.24
C GLN A 346 13.67 -9.21 -14.48
N SER A 347 14.40 -8.31 -15.12
CA SER A 347 15.81 -8.49 -15.48
C SER A 347 16.77 -8.48 -14.27
N VAL A 348 16.35 -7.92 -13.13
CA VAL A 348 17.16 -7.82 -11.90
C VAL A 348 17.67 -9.17 -11.43
N PHE A 349 16.84 -10.21 -11.46
CA PHE A 349 17.21 -11.54 -10.99
C PHE A 349 18.31 -12.16 -11.85
N MET A 350 18.25 -11.97 -13.18
CA MET A 350 19.31 -12.41 -14.08
C MET A 350 20.60 -11.61 -13.87
N ARG A 351 20.53 -10.28 -13.77
CA ARG A 351 21.71 -9.42 -13.52
C ARG A 351 22.43 -9.81 -12.22
N GLU A 352 21.65 -10.01 -11.17
CA GLU A 352 22.14 -10.43 -9.87
C GLU A 352 22.78 -11.83 -9.94
N ALA A 353 22.13 -12.80 -10.60
CA ALA A 353 22.69 -14.14 -10.82
C ALA A 353 24.02 -14.09 -11.60
N ASP A 354 24.12 -13.25 -12.64
CA ASP A 354 25.34 -13.07 -13.41
C ASP A 354 26.47 -12.47 -12.58
N TYR A 355 26.16 -11.47 -11.77
CA TYR A 355 27.13 -10.88 -10.87
C TYR A 355 27.65 -11.89 -9.84
N VAL A 356 26.75 -12.62 -9.18
CA VAL A 356 27.12 -13.63 -8.17
C VAL A 356 27.93 -14.75 -8.81
N SER A 357 27.52 -15.26 -9.97
CA SER A 357 28.27 -16.27 -10.73
C SER A 357 29.67 -15.79 -11.07
N ASN A 358 29.82 -14.55 -11.56
CA ASN A 358 31.12 -13.96 -11.85
C ASN A 358 31.98 -13.77 -10.59
N MET A 359 31.40 -13.30 -9.49
CA MET A 359 32.11 -13.14 -8.21
C MET A 359 32.63 -14.48 -7.68
N LEU A 360 31.79 -15.52 -7.68
CA LEU A 360 32.19 -16.86 -7.24
C LEU A 360 33.35 -17.40 -8.08
N ARG A 361 33.34 -17.17 -9.40
CA ARG A 361 34.44 -17.54 -10.29
C ARG A 361 35.72 -16.76 -10.02
N VAL A 362 35.65 -15.43 -10.11
CA VAL A 362 36.83 -14.56 -10.15
C VAL A 362 37.47 -14.41 -8.78
N ARG A 363 36.65 -14.29 -7.73
CA ARG A 363 37.13 -13.95 -6.39
C ARG A 363 37.22 -15.15 -5.45
N PHE A 364 36.28 -16.07 -5.57
CA PHE A 364 36.25 -17.28 -4.75
C PHE A 364 36.76 -18.51 -5.50
N GLY A 365 37.24 -18.36 -6.73
CA GLY A 365 37.90 -19.42 -7.48
C GLY A 365 37.01 -20.63 -7.73
N ALA A 366 35.70 -20.44 -7.93
CA ALA A 366 34.78 -21.52 -8.24
C ALA A 366 35.21 -22.24 -9.53
N LEU A 367 35.55 -23.53 -9.40
CA LEU A 367 36.07 -24.36 -10.48
C LEU A 367 34.97 -24.81 -11.43
N GLY A 368 33.83 -25.25 -10.89
CA GLY A 368 32.65 -25.68 -11.65
C GLY A 368 31.46 -24.79 -11.37
N GLN A 369 30.76 -24.35 -12.42
CA GLN A 369 29.61 -23.46 -12.29
C GLN A 369 28.47 -23.90 -13.18
N VAL A 370 27.25 -23.85 -12.65
CA VAL A 370 26.01 -23.98 -13.41
C VAL A 370 25.13 -22.79 -13.06
N THR A 371 24.62 -22.09 -14.08
CA THR A 371 23.68 -20.99 -13.91
C THR A 371 22.41 -21.32 -14.70
N LEU A 372 21.27 -21.27 -14.02
CA LEU A 372 19.94 -21.52 -14.57
C LEU A 372 19.14 -20.22 -14.50
N VAL A 373 18.54 -19.79 -15.60
CA VAL A 373 17.91 -18.47 -15.72
C VAL A 373 16.59 -18.58 -16.47
N ASN A 374 15.53 -18.05 -15.88
CA ASN A 374 14.34 -17.64 -16.62
C ASN A 374 14.46 -16.16 -16.96
N HIS A 375 14.18 -15.80 -18.22
CA HIS A 375 14.23 -14.42 -18.69
C HIS A 375 13.54 -14.28 -20.04
N ARG A 376 12.79 -13.19 -20.26
CA ARG A 376 12.07 -12.93 -21.53
C ARG A 376 12.95 -12.89 -22.78
N GLU A 377 14.19 -12.43 -22.66
CA GLU A 377 15.11 -12.29 -23.82
C GLU A 377 16.16 -13.39 -23.93
N HIS A 378 16.42 -14.13 -22.84
CA HIS A 378 17.53 -15.10 -22.75
C HIS A 378 17.05 -16.56 -22.66
N MET A 379 15.82 -16.83 -23.11
CA MET A 379 15.28 -18.19 -23.15
C MET A 379 16.03 -19.11 -24.13
N ALA A 380 16.67 -18.55 -25.16
CA ALA A 380 17.24 -19.31 -26.28
C ALA A 380 18.76 -19.46 -26.23
N ASP A 381 19.42 -18.87 -25.24
CA ASP A 381 20.88 -18.87 -25.06
C ASP A 381 21.32 -19.29 -23.64
N ARG A 382 20.39 -19.37 -22.68
CA ARG A 382 20.66 -19.85 -21.31
C ARG A 382 19.81 -21.08 -20.95
N PRO A 383 20.34 -22.00 -20.11
CA PRO A 383 19.53 -23.08 -19.55
C PRO A 383 18.45 -22.50 -18.62
N MET A 384 17.21 -22.90 -18.85
CA MET A 384 16.05 -22.42 -18.10
C MET A 384 16.08 -22.90 -16.64
N ALA A 385 15.63 -22.05 -15.71
CA ALA A 385 15.43 -22.40 -14.31
C ALA A 385 14.11 -23.17 -14.15
N THR A 386 14.23 -24.49 -14.01
CA THR A 386 13.12 -25.40 -13.78
C THR A 386 13.49 -26.36 -12.65
N ARG A 387 12.49 -26.98 -12.02
CA ARG A 387 12.74 -28.04 -11.02
C ARG A 387 13.64 -29.16 -11.56
N GLU A 388 13.45 -29.54 -12.82
CA GLU A 388 14.24 -30.60 -13.46
C GLU A 388 15.68 -30.18 -13.78
N SER A 389 15.89 -28.98 -14.35
CA SER A 389 17.24 -28.47 -14.62
C SER A 389 18.03 -28.26 -13.33
N LEU A 390 17.38 -27.79 -12.26
CA LEU A 390 17.97 -27.70 -10.92
C LEU A 390 18.41 -29.06 -10.38
N SER A 391 17.52 -30.06 -10.43
CA SER A 391 17.80 -31.44 -9.98
C SER A 391 18.96 -32.08 -10.76
N ARG A 392 18.99 -31.92 -12.09
CA ARG A 392 20.09 -32.41 -12.93
C ARG A 392 21.40 -31.70 -12.63
N ALA A 393 21.38 -30.38 -12.44
CA ALA A 393 22.56 -29.62 -12.08
C ALA A 393 23.13 -30.06 -10.73
N ALA A 394 22.29 -30.21 -9.71
CA ALA A 394 22.70 -30.71 -8.40
C ALA A 394 23.30 -32.12 -8.48
N ARG A 395 22.72 -33.02 -9.29
CA ARG A 395 23.26 -34.36 -9.52
C ARG A 395 24.63 -34.32 -10.20
N VAL A 396 24.80 -33.56 -11.28
CA VAL A 396 26.08 -33.46 -11.98
C VAL A 396 27.14 -32.85 -11.06
N ILE A 397 26.82 -31.81 -10.30
CA ILE A 397 27.75 -31.24 -9.31
C ILE A 397 28.11 -32.30 -8.25
N ALA A 398 27.17 -33.10 -7.78
CA ALA A 398 27.45 -34.18 -6.83
C ALA A 398 28.40 -35.25 -7.40
N GLU A 399 28.23 -35.61 -8.68
CA GLU A 399 29.05 -36.59 -9.39
C GLU A 399 30.46 -36.08 -9.70
N ARG A 400 30.59 -34.77 -9.97
CA ARG A 400 31.87 -34.15 -10.35
C ARG A 400 32.66 -33.64 -9.14
N SER A 401 32.00 -33.21 -8.07
CA SER A 401 32.65 -32.74 -6.85
C SER A 401 33.15 -33.88 -5.96
N GLY A 402 34.28 -33.66 -5.31
CA GLY A 402 34.87 -34.53 -4.30
C GLY A 402 34.24 -34.36 -2.92
N PRO A 403 34.45 -35.30 -1.99
CA PRO A 403 33.86 -35.26 -0.64
C PRO A 403 34.29 -34.07 0.20
N GLU A 404 35.48 -33.56 -0.04
CA GLU A 404 36.04 -32.39 0.64
C GLU A 404 35.69 -31.08 -0.06
N ASP A 405 34.95 -31.09 -1.18
CA ASP A 405 34.61 -29.85 -1.89
C ASP A 405 33.41 -29.13 -1.27
N LEU A 406 33.38 -27.82 -1.47
CA LEU A 406 32.29 -26.93 -1.05
C LEU A 406 31.36 -26.61 -2.22
N ILE A 407 30.07 -26.55 -1.92
CA ILE A 407 29.05 -26.18 -2.89
C ILE A 407 28.40 -24.87 -2.46
N PHE A 408 28.35 -23.90 -3.36
CA PHE A 408 27.65 -22.64 -3.17
C PHE A 408 26.39 -22.61 -4.03
N VAL A 409 25.23 -22.56 -3.40
CA VAL A 409 23.94 -22.48 -4.09
C VAL A 409 23.36 -21.07 -3.87
N TYR A 410 23.09 -20.37 -4.97
CA TYR A 410 22.44 -19.07 -4.95
C TYR A 410 21.10 -19.14 -5.67
N LEU A 411 20.03 -18.68 -5.02
CA LEU A 411 18.72 -18.54 -5.62
C LEU A 411 18.23 -17.10 -5.46
N THR A 412 17.82 -16.47 -6.55
CA THR A 412 17.23 -15.13 -6.56
C THR A 412 15.95 -15.14 -7.40
N SER A 413 14.85 -14.68 -6.82
CA SER A 413 13.52 -14.62 -7.46
C SER A 413 12.51 -13.89 -6.56
N HIS A 414 11.27 -13.75 -7.02
CA HIS A 414 10.16 -13.50 -6.12
C HIS A 414 9.86 -14.70 -5.22
N GLY A 415 9.20 -14.44 -4.09
CA GLY A 415 8.76 -15.46 -3.16
C GLY A 415 7.30 -15.27 -2.74
N SER A 416 6.61 -16.38 -2.48
CA SER A 416 5.20 -16.37 -2.06
C SER A 416 5.05 -16.54 -0.54
N PRO A 417 3.91 -16.11 0.05
CA PRO A 417 3.60 -16.36 1.45
C PRO A 417 3.62 -17.85 1.85
N ASP A 418 3.42 -18.76 0.88
CA ASP A 418 3.50 -20.21 1.05
C ASP A 418 4.93 -20.77 0.99
N HIS A 419 5.94 -19.89 1.06
CA HIS A 419 7.37 -20.21 1.03
C HIS A 419 7.77 -20.95 -0.26
N GLN A 420 7.29 -20.44 -1.40
CA GLN A 420 7.67 -20.91 -2.72
C GLN A 420 8.46 -19.84 -3.46
N LEU A 421 9.43 -20.28 -4.26
CA LEU A 421 10.28 -19.44 -5.09
C LEU A 421 9.67 -19.45 -6.48
N VAL A 422 9.36 -18.27 -6.99
CA VAL A 422 8.74 -18.13 -8.31
C VAL A 422 9.73 -18.64 -9.37
N LEU A 423 9.26 -19.54 -10.23
CA LEU A 423 10.01 -20.02 -11.40
C LEU A 423 9.34 -19.57 -12.69
N ASP A 424 8.78 -18.36 -12.74
CA ASP A 424 8.03 -17.88 -13.90
C ASP A 424 8.93 -17.72 -15.12
N GLN A 425 8.45 -18.23 -16.26
CA GLN A 425 9.05 -17.99 -17.55
C GLN A 425 7.95 -17.43 -18.46
N PRO A 426 8.05 -16.17 -18.93
CA PRO A 426 7.02 -15.57 -19.76
C PRO A 426 6.51 -16.51 -20.86
N ARG A 427 5.18 -16.71 -20.89
CA ARG A 427 4.44 -17.58 -21.82
C ARG A 427 4.61 -19.09 -21.61
N LEU A 428 5.26 -19.51 -20.53
CA LEU A 428 5.42 -20.91 -20.13
C LEU A 428 5.03 -21.09 -18.67
N GLN A 429 3.95 -21.82 -18.41
CA GLN A 429 3.49 -22.07 -17.05
C GLN A 429 4.37 -23.13 -16.36
N LEU A 430 5.32 -22.66 -15.57
CA LEU A 430 6.15 -23.49 -14.70
C LEU A 430 5.54 -23.54 -13.30
N ALA A 431 5.80 -24.64 -12.59
CA ALA A 431 5.46 -24.73 -11.18
C ALA A 431 6.58 -24.09 -10.35
N ASP A 432 6.19 -23.30 -9.36
CA ASP A 432 7.10 -22.70 -8.39
C ASP A 432 7.83 -23.77 -7.57
N LEU A 433 8.92 -23.37 -6.93
CA LEU A 433 9.80 -24.26 -6.19
C LEU A 433 9.58 -24.11 -4.69
N SER A 434 8.87 -25.07 -4.08
CA SER A 434 8.71 -25.12 -2.63
C SER A 434 10.01 -25.51 -1.91
N ALA A 435 10.07 -25.26 -0.60
CA ALA A 435 11.22 -25.65 0.23
C ALA A 435 11.50 -27.16 0.24
N ASP A 436 10.46 -28.00 0.27
CA ASP A 436 10.60 -29.47 0.24
C ASP A 436 11.11 -29.97 -1.13
N GLU A 437 10.68 -29.34 -2.21
CA GLU A 437 11.17 -29.66 -3.55
C GLU A 437 12.62 -29.22 -3.74
N LEU A 438 13.02 -28.06 -3.20
CA LEU A 438 14.42 -27.63 -3.21
C LEU A 438 15.29 -28.62 -2.40
N ALA A 439 14.83 -29.04 -1.22
CA ALA A 439 15.51 -30.07 -0.43
C ALA A 439 15.68 -31.38 -1.22
N SER A 440 14.63 -31.79 -1.92
CA SER A 440 14.64 -32.99 -2.76
C SER A 440 15.58 -32.87 -3.97
N ALA A 441 15.59 -31.71 -4.63
CA ALA A 441 16.49 -31.44 -5.75
C ALA A 441 17.96 -31.42 -5.33
N LEU A 442 18.26 -30.93 -4.12
CA LEU A 442 19.62 -30.89 -3.57
C LEU A 442 20.04 -32.18 -2.84
N ALA A 443 19.15 -33.18 -2.72
CA ALA A 443 19.44 -34.45 -2.05
C ALA A 443 20.72 -35.17 -2.53
N PRO A 444 21.12 -35.14 -3.83
CA PRO A 444 22.41 -35.68 -4.27
C PRO A 444 23.62 -35.07 -3.56
N LEU A 445 23.51 -33.83 -3.08
CA LEU A 445 24.56 -33.06 -2.41
C LEU A 445 24.52 -33.19 -0.87
N LYS A 446 23.69 -34.09 -0.31
CA LYS A 446 23.55 -34.25 1.15
C LYS A 446 24.87 -34.50 1.89
N ASN A 447 25.84 -35.16 1.22
CA ASN A 447 27.16 -35.49 1.77
C ASN A 447 28.24 -34.43 1.45
N ARG A 448 27.86 -33.22 1.03
CA ARG A 448 28.76 -32.09 0.81
C ARG A 448 28.48 -30.99 1.82
N ASP A 449 29.50 -30.21 2.15
CA ASP A 449 29.29 -28.97 2.87
C ASP A 449 28.79 -27.92 1.88
N LYS A 450 27.71 -27.23 2.23
CA LYS A 450 26.94 -26.38 1.33
C LYS A 450 26.70 -25.02 1.97
N VAL A 451 26.80 -23.97 1.16
CA VAL A 451 26.32 -22.63 1.48
C VAL A 451 25.15 -22.35 0.55
N ILE A 452 23.95 -22.17 1.11
CA ILE A 452 22.73 -21.86 0.39
C ILE A 452 22.33 -20.43 0.74
N VAL A 453 22.16 -19.58 -0.26
CA VAL A 453 21.69 -18.22 -0.08
C VAL A 453 20.44 -18.03 -0.95
N ILE A 454 19.34 -17.57 -0.33
CA ILE A 454 18.03 -17.41 -0.97
C ILE A 454 17.60 -15.95 -0.85
N SER A 455 17.66 -15.23 -1.96
CA SER A 455 17.21 -13.85 -2.10
C SER A 455 15.79 -13.81 -2.66
N ALA A 456 14.79 -13.85 -1.77
CA ALA A 456 13.37 -13.79 -2.12
C ALA A 456 12.52 -13.38 -0.91
N CYS A 457 11.29 -12.90 -1.18
CA CYS A 457 10.27 -12.68 -0.15
C CYS A 457 9.98 -13.98 0.60
N TYR A 458 9.68 -13.90 1.90
CA TYR A 458 9.31 -15.06 2.74
C TYR A 458 10.37 -16.17 2.80
N SER A 459 11.61 -15.90 2.34
CA SER A 459 12.68 -16.89 2.17
C SER A 459 13.12 -17.57 3.47
N GLY A 460 12.86 -16.97 4.64
CA GLY A 460 13.09 -17.61 5.94
C GLY A 460 12.39 -18.97 6.08
N GLY A 461 11.29 -19.20 5.36
CA GLY A 461 10.56 -20.48 5.35
C GLY A 461 11.39 -21.67 4.87
N TYR A 462 12.47 -21.42 4.11
CA TYR A 462 13.36 -22.46 3.60
C TYR A 462 14.37 -22.98 4.64
N ILE A 463 14.56 -22.28 5.76
CA ILE A 463 15.57 -22.69 6.76
C ILE A 463 15.20 -24.03 7.39
N ALA A 464 13.93 -24.22 7.80
CA ALA A 464 13.54 -25.43 8.52
C ALA A 464 13.66 -26.73 7.67
N PRO A 465 13.24 -26.75 6.38
CA PRO A 465 13.38 -27.95 5.54
C PRO A 465 14.80 -28.24 5.06
N LEU A 466 15.66 -27.22 4.94
CA LEU A 466 17.02 -27.37 4.40
C LEU A 466 18.10 -27.52 5.47
N LYS A 467 17.85 -27.12 6.72
CA LYS A 467 18.90 -27.08 7.74
C LYS A 467 19.41 -28.47 8.09
N ASP A 468 20.73 -28.61 8.05
CA ASP A 468 21.48 -29.72 8.62
C ASP A 468 22.86 -29.22 9.09
N GLU A 469 23.69 -30.11 9.63
CA GLU A 469 25.05 -29.79 10.11
C GLU A 469 26.05 -29.49 8.98
N ARG A 470 25.68 -29.77 7.72
CA ARG A 470 26.49 -29.59 6.51
C ARG A 470 25.96 -28.48 5.60
N THR A 471 24.98 -27.70 6.06
CA THR A 471 24.30 -26.69 5.23
C THR A 471 24.21 -25.39 6.00
N LEU A 472 24.97 -24.39 5.54
CA LEU A 472 24.78 -23.01 5.94
C LEU A 472 23.68 -22.40 5.06
N ILE A 473 22.75 -21.67 5.66
CA ILE A 473 21.61 -21.05 4.97
C ILE A 473 21.54 -19.57 5.32
N MET A 474 21.45 -18.71 4.31
CA MET A 474 21.15 -17.27 4.44
C MET A 474 19.89 -16.94 3.67
N THR A 475 18.99 -16.17 4.27
CA THR A 475 17.73 -15.75 3.64
C THR A 475 17.57 -14.24 3.69
N ALA A 476 17.03 -13.65 2.62
CA ALA A 476 16.80 -12.21 2.52
C ALA A 476 15.71 -11.69 3.45
N ALA A 477 14.80 -12.55 3.91
CA ALA A 477 13.71 -12.16 4.79
C ALA A 477 13.35 -13.26 5.80
N ARG A 478 12.58 -12.87 6.82
CA ARG A 478 11.86 -13.75 7.75
C ARG A 478 10.72 -14.50 7.04
N PRO A 479 10.21 -15.65 7.56
CA PRO A 479 9.20 -16.44 6.85
C PRO A 479 7.88 -15.72 6.56
N ASP A 480 7.52 -14.69 7.32
CA ASP A 480 6.29 -13.91 7.23
C ASP A 480 6.53 -12.45 6.76
N ARG A 481 7.69 -12.16 6.17
CA ARG A 481 8.08 -10.82 5.70
C ARG A 481 8.48 -10.82 4.23
N VAL A 482 8.22 -9.71 3.55
CA VAL A 482 8.69 -9.45 2.18
C VAL A 482 10.12 -8.90 2.19
N SER A 483 10.82 -9.01 1.05
CA SER A 483 12.11 -8.37 0.79
C SER A 483 12.00 -7.42 -0.41
N PHE A 484 12.91 -6.46 -0.53
CA PHE A 484 12.78 -5.34 -1.49
C PHE A 484 13.91 -5.28 -2.53
N GLY A 485 13.73 -4.41 -3.54
CA GLY A 485 14.70 -4.13 -4.60
C GLY A 485 14.54 -4.96 -5.86
N CYS A 486 13.35 -5.50 -6.13
CA CYS A 486 13.09 -6.35 -7.30
C CYS A 486 12.63 -5.56 -8.54
N SER A 487 12.99 -4.28 -8.69
CA SER A 487 12.55 -3.45 -9.83
C SER A 487 13.35 -3.73 -11.10
N GLU A 488 12.79 -3.39 -12.26
CA GLU A 488 13.42 -3.64 -13.56
C GLU A 488 14.68 -2.80 -13.80
N GLU A 489 14.79 -1.66 -13.13
CA GLU A 489 15.90 -0.70 -13.20
C GLU A 489 17.02 -1.04 -12.21
N ALA A 490 16.72 -1.86 -11.20
CA ALA A 490 17.68 -2.21 -10.16
C ALA A 490 18.70 -3.24 -10.68
N ASP A 491 20.00 -2.98 -10.46
CA ASP A 491 21.03 -3.97 -10.74
C ASP A 491 20.98 -5.16 -9.77
N PHE A 492 20.40 -4.95 -8.57
CA PHE A 492 20.35 -5.91 -7.46
C PHE A 492 19.12 -5.71 -6.57
N THR A 493 18.66 -6.82 -5.98
CA THR A 493 17.84 -6.82 -4.76
C THR A 493 18.60 -6.20 -3.59
N TYR A 494 17.89 -5.70 -2.57
CA TYR A 494 18.53 -5.02 -1.43
C TYR A 494 19.48 -5.95 -0.69
N PHE A 495 19.06 -7.19 -0.49
CA PHE A 495 19.88 -8.21 0.16
C PHE A 495 21.04 -8.65 -0.74
N GLY A 496 20.82 -8.85 -2.04
CA GLY A 496 21.88 -9.21 -2.99
C GLY A 496 22.99 -8.16 -3.06
N ASP A 497 22.63 -6.88 -3.15
CA ASP A 497 23.56 -5.74 -3.10
C ASP A 497 24.34 -5.72 -1.78
N ALA A 498 23.62 -5.78 -0.66
CA ALA A 498 24.22 -5.72 0.67
C ALA A 498 25.18 -6.88 0.94
N LEU A 499 24.85 -8.11 0.52
CA LEU A 499 25.67 -9.28 0.75
C LEU A 499 26.84 -9.38 -0.24
N PHE A 500 26.58 -9.34 -1.54
CA PHE A 500 27.61 -9.60 -2.55
C PHE A 500 28.35 -8.32 -2.95
N ALA A 501 27.64 -7.28 -3.35
CA ALA A 501 28.27 -6.06 -3.84
C ALA A 501 28.97 -5.24 -2.73
N GLN A 502 28.52 -5.36 -1.48
CA GLN A 502 29.09 -4.63 -0.35
C GLN A 502 29.86 -5.52 0.64
N ALA A 503 29.16 -6.39 1.38
CA ALA A 503 29.72 -7.05 2.56
C ALA A 503 30.81 -8.06 2.21
N LEU A 504 30.55 -8.94 1.25
CA LEU A 504 31.55 -9.90 0.82
C LEU A 504 32.76 -9.18 0.23
N ASN A 505 32.64 -8.01 -0.41
CA ASN A 505 33.78 -7.20 -0.86
C ASN A 505 34.68 -6.68 0.28
N GLN A 506 34.19 -6.65 1.52
CA GLN A 506 34.93 -6.20 2.69
C GLN A 506 35.53 -7.36 3.51
N THR A 507 34.88 -8.53 3.52
CA THR A 507 35.30 -9.70 4.30
C THR A 507 34.98 -11.00 3.58
N ASP A 508 35.83 -12.01 3.73
CA ASP A 508 35.56 -13.37 3.27
C ASP A 508 35.02 -14.29 4.38
N ASP A 509 34.76 -13.77 5.58
CA ASP A 509 34.00 -14.46 6.62
C ASP A 509 32.49 -14.34 6.34
N LEU A 510 31.85 -15.48 6.04
CA LEU A 510 30.43 -15.54 5.67
C LEU A 510 29.49 -15.03 6.77
N LYS A 511 29.81 -15.30 8.05
CA LYS A 511 28.96 -14.87 9.17
C LYS A 511 29.08 -13.36 9.36
N GLN A 512 30.30 -12.83 9.27
CA GLN A 512 30.53 -11.39 9.33
C GLN A 512 29.90 -10.67 8.14
N ALA A 513 30.05 -11.20 6.93
CA ALA A 513 29.45 -10.64 5.73
C ALA A 513 27.91 -10.58 5.85
N PHE A 514 27.29 -11.65 6.35
CA PHE A 514 25.86 -11.66 6.60
C PHE A 514 25.41 -10.59 7.61
N GLU A 515 26.13 -10.42 8.72
CA GLU A 515 25.79 -9.39 9.72
C GLU A 515 25.92 -7.97 9.17
N LEU A 516 26.94 -7.70 8.35
CA LEU A 516 27.08 -6.42 7.64
C LEU A 516 25.91 -6.21 6.67
N ALA A 517 25.55 -7.24 5.90
CA ALA A 517 24.44 -7.18 4.96
C ALA A 517 23.11 -6.90 5.67
N ARG A 518 22.83 -7.62 6.77
CA ARG A 518 21.64 -7.44 7.60
C ARG A 518 21.50 -6.02 8.14
N GLN A 519 22.61 -5.42 8.58
CA GLN A 519 22.63 -4.03 9.06
C GLN A 519 22.39 -3.03 7.92
N SER A 520 23.00 -3.25 6.75
CA SER A 520 22.85 -2.39 5.56
C SER A 520 21.40 -2.40 5.06
N VAL A 521 20.79 -3.59 4.95
CA VAL A 521 19.37 -3.76 4.57
C VAL A 521 18.45 -3.00 5.54
N ALA A 522 18.60 -3.24 6.85
CA ALA A 522 17.75 -2.58 7.84
C ALA A 522 17.87 -1.04 7.85
N GLN A 523 19.06 -0.51 7.55
CA GLN A 523 19.28 0.94 7.42
C GLN A 523 18.59 1.49 6.16
N ARG A 524 18.69 0.77 5.04
CA ARG A 524 18.08 1.15 3.77
C ARG A 524 16.56 1.15 3.86
N GLU A 525 15.97 0.06 4.36
CA GLU A 525 14.52 -0.07 4.54
C GLU A 525 13.97 1.03 5.45
N ARG A 526 14.63 1.31 6.57
CA ARG A 526 14.21 2.39 7.48
C ARG A 526 14.27 3.77 6.82
N ARG A 527 15.29 4.03 6.00
CA ARG A 527 15.44 5.31 5.28
C ARG A 527 14.34 5.48 4.24
N GLU A 528 13.87 4.40 3.64
CA GLU A 528 12.87 4.38 2.57
C GLU A 528 11.44 4.14 3.11
N GLY A 529 11.29 3.97 4.43
CA GLY A 529 9.98 3.82 5.07
C GLY A 529 9.36 2.42 4.94
N PHE A 530 10.14 1.41 4.58
CA PHE A 530 9.67 0.03 4.44
C PHE A 530 9.67 -0.72 5.77
N ASP A 531 8.76 -1.69 5.88
CA ASP A 531 8.75 -2.69 6.93
C ASP A 531 10.02 -3.54 6.88
N ALA A 532 10.64 -3.80 8.03
CA ALA A 532 11.90 -4.53 8.07
C ALA A 532 11.73 -5.98 7.59
N SER A 533 12.56 -6.39 6.61
CA SER A 533 12.56 -7.75 6.06
C SER A 533 13.15 -8.79 7.01
N GLU A 534 14.07 -8.36 7.88
CA GLU A 534 14.78 -9.17 8.89
C GLU A 534 15.48 -10.42 8.29
N PRO A 535 16.56 -10.25 7.49
CA PRO A 535 17.35 -11.37 6.95
C PRO A 535 17.76 -12.38 8.04
N GLN A 536 17.75 -13.69 7.72
CA GLN A 536 18.05 -14.76 8.68
C GLN A 536 19.25 -15.64 8.29
N LEU A 537 19.92 -16.20 9.31
CA LEU A 537 21.11 -17.04 9.16
C LEU A 537 21.00 -18.33 10.00
N TRP A 538 21.23 -19.46 9.35
CA TRP A 538 21.57 -20.73 9.96
C TRP A 538 23.01 -21.10 9.57
N ALA A 539 23.95 -21.10 10.50
CA ALA A 539 25.37 -21.27 10.20
C ALA A 539 26.05 -22.30 11.12
N PRO A 540 26.04 -23.59 10.75
CA PRO A 540 26.79 -24.62 11.45
C PRO A 540 28.28 -24.30 11.45
N GLN A 541 28.93 -24.49 12.60
CA GLN A 541 30.37 -24.18 12.76
C GLN A 541 31.25 -25.02 11.82
N ALA A 542 30.83 -26.25 11.50
CA ALA A 542 31.56 -27.13 10.59
C ALA A 542 31.68 -26.54 9.18
N VAL A 543 30.59 -26.02 8.63
CA VAL A 543 30.56 -25.40 7.30
C VAL A 543 31.37 -24.10 7.28
N LEU A 544 31.22 -23.26 8.31
CA LEU A 544 32.02 -22.02 8.44
C LEU A 544 33.53 -22.32 8.48
N ALA A 545 33.94 -23.31 9.27
CA ALA A 545 35.34 -23.73 9.37
C ALA A 545 35.87 -24.31 8.05
N HIS A 546 35.02 -25.03 7.31
CA HIS A 546 35.38 -25.56 5.99
C HIS A 546 35.58 -24.41 4.98
N TRP A 547 34.67 -23.43 4.95
CA TRP A 547 34.82 -22.24 4.11
C TRP A 547 36.13 -21.49 4.41
N GLN A 548 36.43 -21.25 5.69
CA GLN A 548 37.69 -20.60 6.10
C GLN A 548 38.93 -21.39 5.66
N ARG A 549 38.86 -22.74 5.66
CA ARG A 549 39.95 -23.59 5.15
C ARG A 549 40.18 -23.40 3.65
N LEU A 550 39.10 -23.36 2.86
CA LEU A 550 39.18 -23.06 1.42
C LEU A 550 39.84 -21.69 1.19
N ARG A 551 39.42 -20.66 1.93
CA ARG A 551 39.99 -19.30 1.81
C ARG A 551 41.47 -19.25 2.15
N LYS A 552 41.88 -19.89 3.26
CA LYS A 552 43.28 -20.00 3.66
C LYS A 552 44.12 -20.70 2.59
N GLN A 553 43.63 -21.81 2.05
CA GLN A 553 44.29 -22.55 0.97
C GLN A 553 44.49 -21.70 -0.29
N GLN A 554 43.47 -20.93 -0.69
CA GLN A 554 43.56 -20.03 -1.85
C GLN A 554 44.59 -18.92 -1.64
N ALA A 555 44.62 -18.32 -0.44
CA ALA A 555 45.62 -17.32 -0.07
C ALA A 555 47.05 -17.89 -0.09
N GLU A 556 47.25 -19.09 0.47
CA GLU A 556 48.55 -19.79 0.43
C GLU A 556 49.00 -20.11 -1.01
N THR A 557 48.07 -20.46 -1.89
CA THR A 557 48.36 -20.75 -3.30
C THR A 557 48.77 -19.48 -4.06
N ALA A 558 48.06 -18.36 -3.83
CA ALA A 558 48.40 -17.07 -4.43
C ALA A 558 49.81 -16.61 -4.03
N LEU A 559 50.13 -16.67 -2.73
CA LEU A 559 51.46 -16.30 -2.22
C LEU A 559 52.60 -17.17 -2.80
N ARG A 560 52.35 -18.46 -3.03
CA ARG A 560 53.33 -19.36 -3.66
C ARG A 560 53.57 -19.05 -5.13
N ASN A 561 52.52 -18.66 -5.85
CA ASN A 561 52.64 -18.29 -7.27
C ASN A 561 53.35 -16.94 -7.46
N GLU A 562 53.21 -16.00 -6.52
CA GLU A 562 53.97 -14.73 -6.53
C GLU A 562 55.44 -14.91 -6.14
N ALA A 563 55.79 -15.95 -5.38
CA ALA A 563 57.15 -16.22 -4.90
C ALA A 563 58.06 -17.00 -5.88
N GLN A 564 57.56 -17.41 -7.06
CA GLN A 564 58.38 -18.04 -8.10
C GLN A 564 59.01 -16.97 -9.03
N PRO A 565 60.36 -16.83 -9.10
CA PRO A 565 60.98 -15.95 -10.08
C PRO A 565 60.76 -16.50 -11.49
N ALA A 566 60.49 -15.59 -12.44
CA ALA A 566 60.36 -15.92 -13.86
C ALA A 566 61.55 -16.76 -14.36
N PRO A 567 61.35 -17.73 -15.27
CA PRO A 567 62.46 -18.49 -15.82
C PRO A 567 63.46 -17.54 -16.48
N VAL A 568 64.73 -17.66 -16.10
CA VAL A 568 65.85 -16.94 -16.71
C VAL A 568 65.89 -17.27 -18.21
N GLU A 569 65.61 -16.27 -19.02
CA GLU A 569 65.75 -16.32 -20.48
C GLU A 569 67.22 -16.60 -20.81
N GLN A 570 67.50 -17.77 -21.40
CA GLN A 570 68.84 -18.14 -21.82
C GLN A 570 69.34 -17.13 -22.86
N ALA A 571 70.45 -16.45 -22.53
CA ALA A 571 71.14 -15.51 -23.40
C ALA A 571 71.45 -16.14 -24.76
N LYS A 572 70.93 -15.53 -25.83
CA LYS A 572 71.39 -15.78 -27.20
C LYS A 572 72.87 -15.41 -27.30
N THR A 573 73.66 -16.37 -27.75
CA THR A 573 75.07 -16.22 -28.13
C THR A 573 75.18 -15.20 -29.28
N PRO A 574 76.16 -14.27 -29.25
CA PRO A 574 76.42 -13.40 -30.39
C PRO A 574 77.10 -14.21 -31.49
N ALA A 575 76.56 -14.13 -32.71
CA ALA A 575 77.20 -14.70 -33.89
C ALA A 575 78.39 -13.81 -34.32
N ASP A 576 79.57 -14.40 -34.37
CA ASP A 576 80.73 -13.89 -35.09
C ASP A 576 80.65 -14.31 -36.58
N HIS A 577 80.97 -13.34 -37.44
CA HIS A 577 81.27 -13.39 -38.88
C HIS A 577 80.14 -13.48 -39.91
#